data_AF-A0A945WM76-F1
#
_entry.id   AF-A0A945WM76-F1
#
_cell.length_a   1.000
_cell.length_b   1.000
_cell.length_c   1.000
_cell.angle_alpha   90.00
_cell.angle_beta   90.00
_cell.angle_gamma   90.00
#
_symmetry.space_group_name_H-M   'P 1'
#
loop_
_entity.id
_entity.type
_entity.pdbx_description
1 polymer ?
#
loop_
_entity_poly.entity_id
_entity_poly.type
_entity_poly.pdbx_seq_one_letter_code
_entity_poly.pdbx_strand_id
1 'polypeptide(L)'
;MFLIKHIQFLWNGGFDPSTSNPISLRERRTLSTTIFFAIPIAIGLIISNYYTGGERDNIYITFAVVVMIFSLYVQSYFDQPLLASQVPIFAFWLVMFVAMLSVGVWGNTWAWLLTFPAIASLVAGRTSGVIWSLICIATLWGFAYAQYSGYEFPFVLDAGIPNPLALAFEASLVLLMLSGATFAFRNAQLNAERKVNATVKLLEKEVHDRTIAENEARQSEQAKASFLAAMSHELRTPLNGVIGASQILKDGDLPSKKKELIDVVLQGSETLLELINNVMDLSRLDSQTIQLEAVPVDLRDLMKQTLAPLNFQAKEKGVGFKLIIEDDIPEFIEGDPTRIRQILLNLVGNAIKFTSVGEVEVILDTALERLRLKVTDTGIGITKSAQAGLFEPYVQADKTTMRRFGGSGLGLTIVKQLVSAMEGKIVVSSVPGRGSTFTVFLPLKSTTKPAIAPTRTSDMRLSSLNIVVADDNAVNKMVLSRLLEVDGHHVVTVSNGKEAFEYLHDHSVDIIMMDLQMPVMDGVTAARKIRALSGPRSKVPIVAVTANVVHESPEDLFEQGMNGFLSKPYRQEELREVLAIAMSPNPDALV
;
A
#
# COMPACT_ATOMS: atom_id res chain seq x y z
N MET A 1 33.36 -6.65 46.05
CA MET A 1 32.21 -7.00 45.17
C MET A 1 30.86 -6.62 45.79
N PHE A 2 30.60 -6.94 47.06
CA PHE A 2 29.38 -6.57 47.79
C PHE A 2 29.12 -5.05 47.79
N LEU A 3 30.12 -4.23 48.12
CA LEU A 3 30.00 -2.78 48.16
C LEU A 3 29.63 -2.18 46.79
N ILE A 4 30.21 -2.69 45.70
CA ILE A 4 29.92 -2.22 44.32
C ILE A 4 28.48 -2.57 43.93
N LYS A 5 28.03 -3.80 44.24
CA LYS A 5 26.65 -4.20 44.01
C LYS A 5 25.66 -3.39 44.84
N HIS A 6 26.01 -3.07 46.09
CA HIS A 6 25.18 -2.26 46.97
C HIS A 6 25.10 -0.79 46.51
N ILE A 7 26.21 -0.22 46.06
CA ILE A 7 26.25 1.12 45.46
C ILE A 7 25.46 1.15 44.14
N GLN A 8 25.57 0.12 43.30
CA GLN A 8 24.78 0.00 42.08
C GLN A 8 23.28 -0.13 42.36
N PHE A 9 22.91 -0.88 43.40
CA PHE A 9 21.52 -1.00 43.84
C PHE A 9 20.97 0.35 44.33
N LEU A 10 21.74 1.08 45.13
CA LEU A 10 21.39 2.43 45.58
C LEU A 10 21.35 3.43 44.42
N TRP A 11 22.27 3.33 43.45
CA TRP A 11 22.28 4.14 42.22
C TRP A 11 21.05 3.89 41.33
N ASN A 12 20.54 2.66 41.34
CA ASN A 12 19.30 2.31 40.64
C ASN A 12 18.03 2.67 41.45
N GLY A 13 18.17 3.38 42.58
CA GLY A 13 17.05 3.79 43.42
C GLY A 13 16.35 2.62 44.13
N GLY A 14 17.09 1.52 44.42
CA GLY A 14 16.55 0.33 45.08
C GLY A 14 15.81 -0.65 44.18
N PHE A 15 15.87 -0.45 42.85
CA PHE A 15 15.27 -1.34 41.86
C PHE A 15 16.30 -2.32 41.29
N ASP A 16 15.84 -3.54 41.02
CA ASP A 16 16.60 -4.52 40.26
C ASP A 16 16.40 -4.25 38.75
N PRO A 17 17.47 -3.94 37.99
CA PRO A 17 17.38 -3.61 36.56
C PRO A 17 16.74 -4.69 35.70
N SER A 18 16.79 -5.96 36.11
CA SER A 18 16.24 -7.07 35.32
C SER A 18 14.72 -7.23 35.44
N THR A 19 14.08 -6.64 36.46
CA THR A 19 12.65 -6.85 36.73
C THR A 19 11.82 -5.57 36.65
N SER A 20 12.46 -4.42 36.47
CA SER A 20 11.82 -3.11 36.60
C SER A 20 11.54 -2.46 35.25
N ASN A 21 10.45 -1.69 35.15
CA ASN A 21 10.10 -0.94 33.94
C ASN A 21 11.25 0.04 33.55
N PRO A 22 11.69 0.07 32.29
CA PRO A 22 12.82 0.90 31.86
C PRO A 22 12.61 2.41 32.06
N ILE A 23 11.37 2.90 32.03
CA ILE A 23 11.06 4.32 32.25
C ILE A 23 11.27 4.69 33.73
N SER A 24 10.71 3.90 34.65
CA SER A 24 10.86 4.15 36.09
C SER A 24 12.30 3.96 36.56
N LEU A 25 13.03 3.00 35.98
CA LEU A 25 14.46 2.80 36.26
C LEU A 25 15.29 4.03 35.83
N ARG A 26 14.98 4.64 34.69
CA ARG A 26 15.68 5.83 34.18
C ARG A 26 15.42 7.06 35.03
N GLU A 27 14.17 7.27 35.46
CA GLU A 27 13.81 8.35 36.38
C GLU A 27 14.55 8.22 37.72
N ARG A 28 14.55 7.01 38.32
CA ARG A 28 15.23 6.69 39.58
C ARG A 28 16.75 6.86 39.52
N ARG A 29 17.37 6.45 38.40
CA ARG A 29 18.81 6.64 38.16
C ARG A 29 19.17 8.11 38.06
N THR A 30 18.41 8.89 37.30
CA THR A 30 18.66 10.33 37.13
C THR A 30 18.63 11.03 38.48
N LEU A 31 17.66 10.67 39.32
CA LEU A 31 17.51 11.21 40.66
C LEU A 31 18.62 10.82 41.62
N SER A 32 19.00 9.52 41.63
CA SER A 32 20.08 9.01 42.46
C SER A 32 21.42 9.63 42.07
N THR A 33 21.64 9.84 40.77
CA THR A 33 22.82 10.54 40.23
C THR A 33 22.90 11.97 40.77
N THR A 34 21.80 12.71 40.76
CA THR A 34 21.74 14.08 41.32
C THR A 34 22.12 14.10 42.81
N ILE A 35 21.65 13.13 43.60
CA ILE A 35 22.00 13.00 45.02
C ILE A 35 23.49 12.70 45.20
N PHE A 36 24.02 11.76 44.43
CA PHE A 36 25.43 11.35 44.49
C PHE A 36 26.40 12.49 44.20
N PHE A 37 26.06 13.41 43.28
CA PHE A 37 26.92 14.55 42.96
C PHE A 37 26.76 15.73 43.90
N ALA A 38 25.58 15.90 44.49
CA ALA A 38 25.30 17.11 45.24
C ALA A 38 25.67 16.99 46.73
N ILE A 39 25.77 15.76 47.29
CA ILE A 39 26.33 15.51 48.64
C ILE A 39 27.80 15.96 48.76
N PRO A 40 28.72 15.59 47.83
CA PRO A 40 30.10 16.08 47.86
C PRO A 40 30.22 17.61 47.79
N ILE A 41 29.35 18.27 47.01
CA ILE A 41 29.32 19.73 46.89
C ILE A 41 28.89 20.36 48.21
N ALA A 42 27.85 19.83 48.85
CA ALA A 42 27.42 20.24 50.19
C ALA A 42 28.55 20.08 51.23
N ILE A 43 29.23 18.94 51.23
CA ILE A 43 30.39 18.69 52.12
C ILE A 43 31.51 19.70 51.84
N GLY A 44 31.81 19.97 50.57
CA GLY A 44 32.82 20.97 50.18
C GLY A 44 32.48 22.39 50.64
N LEU A 45 31.21 22.77 50.60
CA LEU A 45 30.74 24.07 51.11
C LEU A 45 30.79 24.15 52.64
N ILE A 46 30.50 23.07 53.37
CA ILE A 46 30.69 23.00 54.84
C ILE A 46 32.16 23.13 55.20
N ILE A 47 33.05 22.42 54.49
CA ILE A 47 34.49 22.50 54.71
C ILE A 47 34.98 23.92 54.41
N SER A 48 34.53 24.51 53.29
CA SER A 48 34.82 25.90 52.95
C SER A 48 34.41 26.86 54.07
N ASN A 49 33.20 26.72 54.61
CA ASN A 49 32.69 27.53 55.72
C ASN A 49 33.57 27.41 56.98
N TYR A 50 34.02 26.20 57.30
CA TYR A 50 34.90 25.92 58.43
C TYR A 50 36.27 26.62 58.26
N TYR A 51 36.85 26.57 57.06
CA TYR A 51 38.15 27.18 56.78
C TYR A 51 38.09 28.71 56.60
N THR A 52 36.95 29.28 56.23
CA THR A 52 36.76 30.74 56.13
C THR A 52 36.31 31.39 57.43
N GLY A 53 36.32 30.67 58.57
CA GLY A 53 35.90 31.20 59.87
C GLY A 53 34.45 31.67 59.93
N GLY A 54 33.58 31.19 59.03
CA GLY A 54 32.19 31.62 58.94
C GLY A 54 31.94 33.01 58.31
N GLU A 55 32.95 33.69 57.76
CA GLU A 55 32.76 35.02 57.13
C GLU A 55 31.93 34.99 55.84
N ARG A 56 31.87 33.83 55.18
CA ARG A 56 31.01 33.60 54.02
C ARG A 56 29.98 32.59 54.45
N ASP A 57 28.73 33.02 54.53
CA ASP A 57 27.46 32.33 54.85
C ASP A 57 27.18 31.01 54.05
N ASN A 58 28.21 30.20 53.80
CA ASN A 58 28.23 29.00 52.98
C ASN A 58 27.46 27.84 53.63
N ILE A 59 27.27 27.89 54.95
CA ILE A 59 26.50 26.88 55.70
C ILE A 59 25.02 26.89 55.32
N TYR A 60 24.46 28.07 55.04
CA TYR A 60 23.05 28.21 54.66
C TYR A 60 22.81 27.74 53.23
N ILE A 61 23.73 28.05 52.31
CA ILE A 61 23.71 27.52 50.93
C ILE A 61 23.80 26.00 50.97
N THR A 62 24.65 25.44 51.84
CA THR A 62 24.74 23.99 52.00
C THR A 62 23.42 23.38 52.46
N PHE A 63 22.79 23.96 53.48
CA PHE A 63 21.51 23.49 53.99
C PHE A 63 20.42 23.56 52.90
N ALA A 64 20.35 24.65 52.13
CA ALA A 64 19.45 24.82 51.00
C ALA A 64 19.60 23.70 49.96
N VAL A 65 20.85 23.42 49.59
CA VAL A 65 21.21 22.40 48.59
C VAL A 65 20.82 21.01 49.09
N VAL A 66 21.14 20.67 50.34
CA VAL A 66 20.78 19.37 50.95
C VAL A 66 19.27 19.15 50.97
N VAL A 67 18.49 20.15 51.38
CA VAL A 67 17.03 20.02 51.45
C VAL A 67 16.40 19.98 50.05
N MET A 68 16.93 20.73 49.08
CA MET A 68 16.48 20.64 47.68
C MET A 68 16.69 19.24 47.10
N ILE A 69 17.86 18.63 47.35
CA ILE A 69 18.17 17.26 46.93
C ILE A 69 17.26 16.24 47.63
N PHE A 70 17.07 16.39 48.93
CA PHE A 70 16.17 15.54 49.71
C PHE A 70 14.73 15.64 49.20
N SER A 71 14.30 16.82 48.79
CA SER A 71 12.98 17.01 48.20
C SER A 71 12.78 16.26 46.88
N LEU A 72 13.77 16.32 45.99
CA LEU A 72 13.76 15.55 44.75
C LEU A 72 13.70 14.05 45.06
N TYR A 73 14.45 13.60 46.08
CA TYR A 73 14.39 12.24 46.60
C TYR A 73 12.98 11.83 47.04
N VAL A 74 12.33 12.66 47.87
CA VAL A 74 10.95 12.45 48.35
C VAL A 74 9.97 12.41 47.18
N GLN A 75 10.13 13.28 46.16
CA GLN A 75 9.30 13.27 44.94
C GLN A 75 9.30 11.91 44.28
N SER A 76 10.50 11.39 44.04
CA SER A 76 10.66 10.13 43.36
C SER A 76 10.17 8.98 44.23
N TYR A 77 10.46 8.99 45.54
CA TYR A 77 10.22 7.86 46.42
C TYR A 77 8.76 7.67 46.81
N PHE A 78 8.07 8.74 47.18
CA PHE A 78 6.73 8.64 47.75
C PHE A 78 5.59 8.90 46.75
N ASP A 79 5.92 9.23 45.49
CA ASP A 79 4.94 9.53 44.43
C ASP A 79 3.92 10.60 44.86
N GLN A 80 4.36 11.52 45.73
CA GLN A 80 3.59 12.65 46.24
C GLN A 80 4.10 13.95 45.62
N PRO A 81 3.65 14.31 44.40
CA PRO A 81 4.17 15.48 43.68
C PRO A 81 3.86 16.80 44.39
N LEU A 82 2.76 16.86 45.16
CA LEU A 82 2.41 18.04 45.94
C LEU A 82 3.37 18.25 47.11
N LEU A 83 3.67 17.22 47.89
CA LEU A 83 4.57 17.35 49.04
C LEU A 83 6.00 17.67 48.58
N ALA A 84 6.43 17.00 47.53
CA ALA A 84 7.76 17.15 46.97
C ALA A 84 8.03 18.48 46.25
N SER A 85 6.99 19.18 45.78
CA SER A 85 7.15 20.53 45.23
C SER A 85 7.23 21.61 46.31
N GLN A 86 6.73 21.34 47.52
CA GLN A 86 6.71 22.32 48.63
C GLN A 86 8.00 22.32 49.43
N VAL A 87 8.65 21.17 49.60
CA VAL A 87 9.87 21.03 50.41
C VAL A 87 11.05 21.88 49.91
N PRO A 88 11.35 22.05 48.60
CA PRO A 88 12.44 22.93 48.15
C PRO A 88 12.09 24.40 48.36
N ILE A 89 10.82 24.77 48.18
CA ILE A 89 10.33 26.12 48.41
C ILE A 89 10.46 26.45 49.90
N PHE A 90 10.08 25.52 50.78
CA PHE A 90 10.26 25.68 52.21
C PHE A 90 11.73 25.78 52.62
N ALA A 91 12.60 24.96 52.04
CA ALA A 91 14.04 25.06 52.27
C ALA A 91 14.59 26.43 51.92
N PHE A 92 14.22 26.92 50.74
CA PHE A 92 14.67 28.22 50.25
C PHE A 92 14.14 29.33 51.14
N TRP A 93 12.89 29.24 51.60
CA TRP A 93 12.32 30.19 52.56
C TRP A 93 13.07 30.19 53.88
N LEU A 94 13.38 29.00 54.42
CA LEU A 94 14.11 28.87 55.69
C LEU A 94 15.51 29.47 55.60
N VAL A 95 16.19 29.31 54.46
CA VAL A 95 17.51 29.91 54.21
C VAL A 95 17.42 31.44 54.20
N MET A 96 16.40 31.99 53.54
CA MET A 96 16.15 33.44 53.56
C MET A 96 15.75 33.94 54.95
N PHE A 97 14.91 33.18 55.67
CA PHE A 97 14.50 33.50 57.04
C PHE A 97 15.71 33.59 57.98
N VAL A 98 16.63 32.63 57.91
CA VAL A 98 17.84 32.64 58.73
C VAL A 98 18.80 33.75 58.32
N ALA A 99 18.95 34.03 57.01
CA ALA A 99 19.72 35.18 56.55
C ALA A 99 19.13 36.51 57.07
N MET A 100 17.80 36.63 57.16
CA MET A 100 17.14 37.79 57.75
C MET A 100 17.32 37.92 59.27
N LEU A 101 17.64 36.84 60.00
CA LEU A 101 18.06 36.93 61.42
C LEU A 101 19.40 37.65 61.60
N SER A 102 20.19 37.79 60.53
CA SER A 102 21.52 38.41 60.59
C SER A 102 21.48 39.91 60.21
N VAL A 103 20.62 40.28 59.25
CA VAL A 103 20.61 41.62 58.63
C VAL A 103 19.25 42.34 58.75
N GLY A 104 18.21 41.66 59.26
CA GLY A 104 16.87 42.22 59.38
C GLY A 104 16.23 42.57 58.04
N VAL A 105 15.35 43.58 58.05
CA VAL A 105 14.64 44.08 56.87
C VAL A 105 15.45 45.15 56.11
N TRP A 106 16.44 45.75 56.75
CA TRP A 106 17.35 46.70 56.09
C TRP A 106 18.39 46.01 55.20
N GLY A 107 18.66 44.71 55.41
CA GLY A 107 19.38 43.91 54.43
C GLY A 107 18.54 43.65 53.19
N ASN A 108 19.12 43.76 51.99
CA ASN A 108 18.41 43.51 50.71
C ASN A 108 17.92 42.05 50.52
N THR A 109 18.18 41.17 51.48
CA THR A 109 17.77 39.75 51.47
C THR A 109 16.26 39.56 51.35
N TRP A 110 15.45 40.49 51.89
CA TRP A 110 13.98 40.42 51.82
C TRP A 110 13.44 40.41 50.38
N ALA A 111 14.17 40.99 49.42
CA ALA A 111 13.75 41.05 48.02
C ALA A 111 13.58 39.65 47.41
N TRP A 112 14.32 38.65 47.90
CA TRP A 112 14.18 37.27 47.48
C TRP A 112 12.82 36.67 47.82
N LEU A 113 12.16 37.14 48.90
CA LEU A 113 10.81 36.70 49.27
C LEU A 113 9.77 37.02 48.18
N LEU A 114 10.01 38.04 47.35
CA LEU A 114 9.12 38.41 46.24
C LEU A 114 9.02 37.33 45.15
N THR A 115 10.02 36.45 45.05
CA THR A 115 10.07 35.41 44.01
C THR A 115 9.22 34.18 44.35
N PHE A 116 8.90 33.96 45.63
CA PHE A 116 8.26 32.75 46.13
C PHE A 116 6.85 32.51 45.58
N PRO A 117 5.95 33.50 45.53
CA PRO A 117 4.61 33.30 44.98
C PRO A 117 4.61 32.79 43.54
N ALA A 118 5.52 33.32 42.72
CA ALA A 118 5.64 32.95 41.31
C ALA A 118 6.16 31.51 41.16
N ILE A 119 7.24 31.16 41.87
CA ILE A 119 7.82 29.81 41.86
C ILE A 119 6.79 28.81 42.39
N ALA A 120 6.13 29.11 43.50
CA ALA A 120 5.11 28.27 44.12
C ALA A 120 3.88 28.06 43.21
N SER A 121 3.41 29.12 42.54
CA SER A 121 2.27 29.04 41.61
C SER A 121 2.60 28.17 40.39
N LEU A 122 3.83 28.26 39.89
CA LEU A 122 4.30 27.53 38.72
C LEU A 122 4.53 26.05 39.03
N VAL A 123 5.21 25.73 40.13
CA VAL A 123 5.62 24.36 40.47
C VAL A 123 4.49 23.59 41.16
N ALA A 124 3.81 24.21 42.13
CA ALA A 124 2.83 23.54 43.01
C ALA A 124 1.38 24.03 42.81
N GLY A 125 1.14 24.89 41.83
CA GLY A 125 -0.19 25.35 41.43
C GLY A 125 -0.66 26.62 42.13
N ARG A 126 -1.77 27.17 41.63
CA ARG A 126 -2.27 28.51 41.99
C ARG A 126 -2.51 28.72 43.48
N THR A 127 -2.95 27.68 44.20
CA THR A 127 -3.20 27.74 45.65
C THR A 127 -1.90 27.84 46.44
N SER A 128 -0.85 27.15 45.99
CA SER A 128 0.48 27.22 46.57
C SER A 128 1.05 28.64 46.50
N GLY A 129 0.91 29.30 45.34
CA GLY A 129 1.34 30.70 45.18
C GLY A 129 0.71 31.65 46.20
N VAL A 130 -0.59 31.50 46.46
CA VAL A 130 -1.32 32.31 47.46
C VAL A 130 -0.83 32.01 48.87
N ILE A 131 -0.67 30.73 49.23
CA ILE A 131 -0.18 30.32 50.55
C ILE A 131 1.22 30.90 50.82
N TRP A 132 2.13 30.76 49.87
CA TRP A 132 3.49 31.28 50.01
C TRP A 132 3.54 32.81 50.05
N SER A 133 2.61 33.50 49.37
CA SER A 133 2.47 34.95 49.51
C SER A 133 2.13 35.35 50.94
N LEU A 134 1.21 34.63 51.59
CA LEU A 134 0.83 34.90 52.98
C LEU A 134 2.00 34.62 53.94
N ILE A 135 2.75 33.54 53.73
CA ILE A 135 3.94 33.21 54.53
C ILE A 135 5.02 34.29 54.39
N CYS A 136 5.29 34.76 53.16
CA CYS A 136 6.26 35.83 52.91
C CYS A 136 5.82 37.16 53.53
N ILE A 137 4.55 37.53 53.43
CA ILE A 137 3.99 38.73 54.09
C ILE A 137 4.17 38.62 55.61
N ALA A 138 3.76 37.51 56.21
CA ALA A 138 3.91 37.30 57.66
C ALA A 138 5.38 37.37 58.11
N THR A 139 6.29 36.80 57.31
CA THR A 139 7.75 36.86 57.55
C THR A 139 8.24 38.31 57.54
N LEU A 140 7.91 39.07 56.50
CA LEU A 140 8.29 40.48 56.37
C LEU A 140 7.80 41.33 57.55
N TRP A 141 6.52 41.16 57.93
CA TRP A 141 5.94 41.91 59.05
C TRP A 141 6.56 41.53 60.40
N GLY A 142 6.88 40.25 60.63
CA GLY A 142 7.54 39.80 61.85
C GLY A 142 8.90 40.45 62.05
N PHE A 143 9.73 40.46 61.01
CA PHE A 143 11.06 41.10 61.06
C PHE A 143 10.95 42.63 61.13
N ALA A 144 10.02 43.25 60.40
CA ALA A 144 9.84 44.69 60.44
C ALA A 144 9.37 45.19 61.81
N TYR A 145 8.49 44.44 62.48
CA TYR A 145 8.03 44.75 63.83
C TYR A 145 9.13 44.56 64.88
N ALA A 146 9.91 43.48 64.78
CA ALA A 146 11.06 43.24 65.66
C ALA A 146 12.05 44.42 65.58
N GLN A 147 12.35 44.86 64.36
CA GLN A 147 13.24 45.99 64.13
C GLN A 147 12.65 47.33 64.59
N TYR A 148 11.35 47.56 64.37
CA TYR A 148 10.64 48.75 64.87
C TYR A 148 10.64 48.82 66.40
N SER A 149 10.59 47.66 67.07
CA SER A 149 10.61 47.54 68.53
C SER A 149 12.01 47.72 69.15
N GLY A 150 13.03 48.01 68.33
CA GLY A 150 14.40 48.25 68.78
C GLY A 150 15.27 47.01 68.89
N TYR A 151 14.88 45.87 68.28
CA TYR A 151 15.76 44.72 68.19
C TYR A 151 16.91 45.00 67.20
N GLU A 152 18.15 44.92 67.67
CA GLU A 152 19.35 45.10 66.85
C GLU A 152 19.78 43.77 66.22
N PHE A 153 19.87 43.73 64.89
CA PHE A 153 20.41 42.56 64.19
C PHE A 153 21.95 42.66 64.08
N PRO A 154 22.69 41.54 64.10
CA PRO A 154 24.14 41.53 64.27
C PRO A 154 24.96 42.26 63.18
N PHE A 155 24.45 42.32 61.94
CA PHE A 155 25.19 42.84 60.78
C PHE A 155 24.47 43.95 60.03
N VAL A 156 23.65 44.73 60.74
CA VAL A 156 22.93 45.85 60.14
C VAL A 156 23.92 46.92 59.68
N LEU A 157 24.06 47.09 58.37
CA LEU A 157 24.66 48.29 57.80
C LEU A 157 23.60 49.40 57.90
N ASP A 158 23.95 50.50 58.57
CA ASP A 158 23.10 51.68 58.69
C ASP A 158 22.91 52.32 57.30
N ALA A 159 21.94 51.79 56.54
CA ALA A 159 21.81 52.03 55.11
C ALA A 159 20.86 53.20 54.77
N GLY A 160 20.45 54.01 55.76
CA GLY A 160 19.55 55.15 55.51
C GLY A 160 18.18 54.76 54.93
N ILE A 161 17.72 53.54 55.21
CA ILE A 161 16.49 52.96 54.65
C ILE A 161 15.26 53.48 55.42
N PRO A 162 14.12 53.74 54.74
CA PRO A 162 12.87 54.16 55.37
C PRO A 162 12.40 53.20 56.48
N ASN A 163 11.46 53.71 57.29
CA ASN A 163 10.79 53.00 58.39
C ASN A 163 10.52 51.52 58.01
N PRO A 164 11.00 50.53 58.79
CA PRO A 164 10.88 49.11 58.45
C PRO A 164 9.43 48.67 58.20
N LEU A 165 8.46 49.29 58.86
CA LEU A 165 7.03 49.05 58.63
C LEU A 165 6.56 49.54 57.26
N ALA A 166 7.11 50.66 56.76
CA ALA A 166 6.79 51.18 55.43
C ALA A 166 7.31 50.24 54.34
N LEU A 167 8.54 49.71 54.50
CA LEU A 167 9.09 48.73 53.56
C LEU A 167 8.29 47.42 53.56
N ALA A 168 7.90 46.91 54.74
CA ALA A 168 7.05 45.72 54.82
C ALA A 168 5.69 45.94 54.15
N PHE A 169 5.10 47.14 54.26
CA PHE A 169 3.86 47.49 53.59
C PHE A 169 4.03 47.53 52.06
N GLU A 170 5.04 48.23 51.54
CA GLU A 170 5.32 48.30 50.10
C GLU A 170 5.62 46.92 49.51
N ALA A 171 6.47 46.12 50.17
CA ALA A 171 6.78 44.76 49.74
C ALA A 171 5.54 43.85 49.78
N SER A 172 4.63 44.03 50.74
CA SER A 172 3.37 43.28 50.81
C SER A 172 2.44 43.61 49.63
N LEU A 173 2.37 44.88 49.21
CA LEU A 173 1.61 45.27 48.01
C LEU A 173 2.17 44.61 46.76
N VAL A 174 3.50 44.59 46.61
CA VAL A 174 4.16 43.90 45.49
C VAL A 174 3.87 42.39 45.51
N LEU A 175 3.93 41.74 46.67
CA LEU A 175 3.58 40.32 46.82
C LEU A 175 2.13 40.03 46.42
N LEU A 176 1.18 40.87 46.84
CA LEU A 176 -0.22 40.74 46.45
C LEU A 176 -0.42 40.91 44.93
N MET A 177 0.23 41.90 44.32
CA MET A 177 0.18 42.11 42.87
C MET A 177 0.76 40.93 42.09
N LEU A 178 1.93 40.41 42.51
CA LEU A 178 2.57 39.24 41.90
C LEU A 178 1.72 37.97 42.08
N SER A 179 1.13 37.77 43.27
CA SER A 179 0.22 36.65 43.52
C SER A 179 -1.03 36.73 42.64
N GLY A 180 -1.62 37.92 42.48
CA GLY A 180 -2.78 38.14 41.61
C GLY A 180 -2.46 37.85 40.14
N ALA A 181 -1.34 38.39 39.64
CA ALA A 181 -0.90 38.18 38.26
C ALA A 181 -0.61 36.71 37.97
N THR A 182 0.13 36.03 38.86
CA THR A 182 0.47 34.60 38.70
C THR A 182 -0.76 33.71 38.84
N PHE A 183 -1.73 34.06 39.69
CA PHE A 183 -3.01 33.35 39.80
C PHE A 183 -3.83 33.45 38.50
N ALA A 184 -3.97 34.66 37.96
CA ALA A 184 -4.69 34.89 36.70
C ALA A 184 -4.02 34.15 35.54
N PHE A 185 -2.70 34.25 35.42
CA PHE A 185 -1.92 33.55 34.41
C PHE A 185 -2.09 32.03 34.48
N ARG A 186 -1.94 31.43 35.67
CA ARG A 186 -2.09 29.99 35.86
C ARG A 186 -3.50 29.51 35.56
N ASN A 187 -4.52 30.32 35.90
CA ASN A 187 -5.91 29.99 35.61
C ASN A 187 -6.21 30.03 34.10
N ALA A 188 -5.65 31.01 33.37
CA ALA A 188 -5.76 31.08 31.92
C ALA A 188 -5.08 29.87 31.25
N GLN A 189 -3.89 29.48 31.72
CA GLN A 189 -3.17 28.31 31.23
C GLN A 189 -3.97 27.01 31.41
N LEU A 190 -4.53 26.78 32.61
CA LEU A 190 -5.35 25.59 32.88
C LEU A 190 -6.60 25.54 31.98
N ASN A 191 -7.22 26.69 31.70
CA ASN A 191 -8.36 26.75 30.79
C ASN A 191 -7.95 26.46 29.35
N ALA A 192 -6.78 26.93 28.90
CA ALA A 192 -6.24 26.63 27.58
C ALA A 192 -5.93 25.13 27.44
N GLU A 193 -5.25 24.53 28.42
CA GLU A 193 -4.95 23.08 28.45
C GLU A 193 -6.22 22.24 28.40
N ARG A 194 -7.26 22.62 29.15
CA ARG A 194 -8.57 21.93 29.10
C ARG A 194 -9.21 22.00 27.72
N LYS A 195 -9.17 23.15 27.07
CA LYS A 195 -9.72 23.32 25.72
C LYS A 195 -8.95 22.48 24.70
N VAL A 196 -7.62 22.52 24.74
CA VAL A 196 -6.77 21.72 23.85
C VAL A 196 -7.05 20.23 24.05
N ASN A 197 -7.07 19.74 25.29
CA ASN A 197 -7.36 18.33 25.56
C ASN A 197 -8.76 17.91 25.10
N ALA A 198 -9.76 18.79 25.22
CA ALA A 198 -11.10 18.52 24.71
C ALA A 198 -11.13 18.45 23.17
N THR A 199 -10.45 19.38 22.48
CA THR A 199 -10.33 19.39 21.02
C THR A 199 -9.58 18.17 20.51
N VAL A 200 -8.47 17.79 21.15
CA VAL A 200 -7.70 16.59 20.78
C VAL A 200 -8.58 15.33 20.89
N LYS A 201 -9.31 15.15 22.00
CA LYS A 201 -10.22 14.02 22.16
C LYS A 201 -11.33 13.97 21.11
N LEU A 202 -11.89 15.13 20.73
CA LEU A 202 -12.89 15.21 19.66
C LEU A 202 -12.28 14.83 18.31
N LEU A 203 -11.08 15.31 18.02
CA LEU A 203 -10.37 15.00 16.77
C LEU A 203 -9.98 13.51 16.69
N GLU A 204 -9.49 12.93 17.77
CA GLU A 204 -9.20 11.49 17.86
C GLU A 204 -10.44 10.65 17.57
N LYS A 205 -11.59 11.04 18.14
CA LYS A 205 -12.87 10.37 17.88
C LYS A 205 -13.28 10.52 16.41
N GLU A 206 -13.21 11.73 15.85
CA GLU A 206 -13.59 11.96 14.45
C GLU A 206 -12.70 11.17 13.48
N VAL A 207 -11.39 11.15 13.71
CA VAL A 207 -10.44 10.35 12.91
C VAL A 207 -10.78 8.87 13.02
N HIS A 208 -11.06 8.37 14.23
CA HIS A 208 -11.43 6.97 14.43
C HIS A 208 -12.73 6.59 13.69
N ASP A 209 -13.77 7.42 13.82
CA ASP A 209 -15.06 7.20 13.16
C ASP A 209 -14.90 7.22 11.62
N ARG A 210 -14.08 8.14 11.08
CA ARG A 210 -13.75 8.18 9.64
C ARG A 210 -13.01 6.93 9.19
N THR A 211 -12.01 6.47 9.94
CA THR A 211 -11.24 5.27 9.59
C THR A 211 -12.13 4.01 9.58
N ILE A 212 -13.10 3.90 10.48
CA ILE A 212 -14.06 2.79 10.45
C ILE A 212 -14.91 2.85 9.17
N ALA A 213 -15.50 4.00 8.86
CA ALA A 213 -16.34 4.16 7.68
C ALA A 213 -15.57 3.88 6.37
N GLU A 214 -14.32 4.34 6.25
CA GLU A 214 -13.45 4.05 5.10
C GLU A 214 -13.14 2.56 4.98
N ASN A 215 -12.85 1.88 6.09
CA ASN A 215 -12.59 0.44 6.08
C ASN A 215 -13.82 -0.37 5.69
N GLU A 216 -15.01 -0.01 6.17
CA GLU A 216 -16.27 -0.65 5.79
C GLU A 216 -16.58 -0.46 4.30
N ALA A 217 -16.40 0.76 3.78
CA ALA A 217 -16.56 1.04 2.36
C ALA A 217 -15.58 0.21 1.51
N ARG A 218 -14.30 0.15 1.93
CA ARG A 218 -13.27 -0.62 1.22
C ARG A 218 -13.55 -2.13 1.23
N GLN A 219 -14.00 -2.67 2.36
CA GLN A 219 -14.39 -4.08 2.44
C GLN A 219 -15.58 -4.39 1.53
N SER A 220 -16.58 -3.51 1.46
CA SER A 220 -17.73 -3.67 0.56
C SER A 220 -17.29 -3.71 -0.91
N GLU A 221 -16.42 -2.80 -1.32
CA GLU A 221 -15.88 -2.78 -2.69
C GLU A 221 -15.04 -4.02 -3.01
N GLN A 222 -14.17 -4.44 -2.08
CA GLN A 222 -13.37 -5.65 -2.27
C GLN A 222 -14.23 -6.93 -2.33
N ALA A 223 -15.29 -7.01 -1.51
CA ALA A 223 -16.22 -8.13 -1.52
C ALA A 223 -17.01 -8.19 -2.85
N LYS A 224 -17.46 -7.05 -3.38
CA LYS A 224 -18.08 -6.97 -4.71
C LYS A 224 -17.14 -7.46 -5.81
N ALA A 225 -15.89 -7.00 -5.81
CA ALA A 225 -14.89 -7.41 -6.81
C ALA A 225 -14.59 -8.90 -6.73
N SER A 226 -14.40 -9.44 -5.53
CA SER A 226 -14.16 -10.87 -5.32
C SER A 226 -15.36 -11.74 -5.72
N PHE A 227 -16.59 -11.28 -5.42
CA PHE A 227 -17.81 -11.96 -5.83
C PHE A 227 -17.91 -12.03 -7.35
N LEU A 228 -17.68 -10.91 -8.04
CA LEU A 228 -17.69 -10.86 -9.50
C LEU A 228 -16.63 -11.78 -10.10
N ALA A 229 -15.41 -11.80 -9.54
CA ALA A 229 -14.33 -12.68 -9.99
C ALA A 229 -14.69 -14.17 -9.88
N ALA A 230 -15.25 -14.60 -8.74
CA ALA A 230 -15.69 -15.98 -8.55
C ALA A 230 -16.84 -16.34 -9.51
N MET A 231 -17.85 -15.47 -9.62
CA MET A 231 -19.00 -15.67 -10.51
C MET A 231 -18.57 -15.77 -11.98
N SER A 232 -17.54 -15.05 -12.41
CA SER A 232 -17.02 -15.16 -13.78
C SER A 232 -16.53 -16.57 -14.10
N HIS A 233 -15.76 -17.17 -13.19
CA HIS A 233 -15.26 -18.53 -13.35
C HIS A 233 -16.41 -19.55 -13.39
N GLU A 234 -17.37 -19.40 -12.48
CA GLU A 234 -18.57 -20.25 -12.39
C GLU A 234 -19.49 -20.13 -13.62
N LEU A 235 -19.54 -18.96 -14.27
CA LEU A 235 -20.30 -18.76 -15.51
C LEU A 235 -19.53 -19.22 -16.76
N ARG A 236 -18.20 -19.10 -16.77
CA ARG A 236 -17.35 -19.48 -17.90
C ARG A 236 -17.34 -21.00 -18.12
N THR A 237 -17.26 -21.78 -17.04
CA THR A 237 -17.21 -23.25 -17.11
C THR A 237 -18.39 -23.90 -17.84
N PRO A 238 -19.67 -23.63 -17.49
CA PRO A 238 -20.80 -24.20 -18.21
C PRO A 238 -20.90 -23.66 -19.65
N LEU A 239 -20.54 -22.39 -19.87
CA LEU A 239 -20.59 -21.77 -21.20
C LEU A 239 -19.56 -22.38 -22.15
N ASN A 240 -18.35 -22.65 -21.66
CA ASN A 240 -17.32 -23.39 -22.40
C ASN A 240 -17.78 -24.81 -22.74
N GLY A 241 -18.53 -25.46 -21.84
CA GLY A 241 -19.16 -26.75 -22.11
C GLY A 241 -20.18 -26.69 -23.25
N VAL A 242 -21.01 -25.64 -23.29
CA VAL A 242 -21.95 -25.39 -24.40
C VAL A 242 -21.21 -25.16 -25.71
N ILE A 243 -20.18 -24.29 -25.72
CA ILE A 243 -19.36 -24.01 -26.91
C ILE A 243 -18.71 -25.29 -27.42
N GLY A 244 -18.05 -26.05 -26.55
CA GLY A 244 -17.38 -27.30 -26.92
C GLY A 244 -18.34 -28.35 -27.49
N ALA A 245 -19.48 -28.56 -26.84
CA ALA A 245 -20.51 -29.49 -27.33
C ALA A 245 -21.10 -29.05 -28.67
N SER A 246 -21.33 -27.75 -28.85
CA SER A 246 -21.81 -27.17 -30.11
C SER A 246 -20.78 -27.29 -31.23
N GLN A 247 -19.49 -27.08 -30.95
CA GLN A 247 -18.40 -27.27 -31.93
C GLN A 247 -18.36 -28.73 -32.42
N ILE A 248 -18.45 -29.68 -31.50
CA ILE A 248 -18.45 -31.13 -31.81
C ILE A 248 -19.64 -31.50 -32.69
N LEU A 249 -20.82 -30.96 -32.37
CA LEU A 249 -22.01 -31.20 -33.20
C LEU A 249 -21.81 -30.60 -34.61
N LYS A 250 -21.23 -29.41 -34.72
CA LYS A 250 -20.99 -28.73 -36.01
C LYS A 250 -20.05 -29.52 -36.93
N ASP A 251 -19.02 -30.13 -36.36
CA ASP A 251 -18.01 -30.92 -37.08
C ASP A 251 -18.52 -32.31 -37.51
N GLY A 252 -19.67 -32.75 -36.98
CA GLY A 252 -20.36 -33.96 -37.42
C GLY A 252 -21.06 -33.83 -38.78
N ASP A 253 -21.51 -34.97 -39.32
CA ASP A 253 -22.30 -35.03 -40.56
C ASP A 253 -23.76 -34.65 -40.31
N LEU A 254 -24.00 -33.35 -40.11
CA LEU A 254 -25.32 -32.78 -39.87
C LEU A 254 -25.92 -32.14 -41.14
N PRO A 255 -27.25 -32.29 -41.35
CA PRO A 255 -27.97 -31.53 -42.37
C PRO A 255 -27.75 -30.02 -42.21
N SER A 256 -27.65 -29.30 -43.33
CA SER A 256 -27.37 -27.85 -43.40
C SER A 256 -28.20 -27.00 -42.43
N LYS A 257 -29.49 -27.31 -42.29
CA LYS A 257 -30.41 -26.60 -41.40
C LYS A 257 -30.08 -26.75 -39.90
N LYS A 258 -29.45 -27.85 -39.49
CA LYS A 258 -28.99 -28.07 -38.10
C LYS A 258 -27.64 -27.39 -37.84
N LYS A 259 -26.76 -27.28 -38.84
CA LYS A 259 -25.51 -26.51 -38.73
C LYS A 259 -25.79 -25.02 -38.51
N GLU A 260 -26.77 -24.47 -39.21
CA GLU A 260 -27.20 -23.07 -39.05
C GLU A 260 -27.72 -22.78 -37.64
N LEU A 261 -28.47 -23.72 -37.03
CA LEU A 261 -28.91 -23.63 -35.63
C LEU A 261 -27.75 -23.69 -34.64
N ILE A 262 -26.73 -24.52 -34.91
CA ILE A 262 -25.53 -24.63 -34.08
C ILE A 262 -24.68 -23.36 -34.18
N ASP A 263 -24.57 -22.76 -35.37
CA ASP A 263 -23.89 -21.49 -35.57
C ASP A 263 -24.52 -20.37 -34.74
N VAL A 264 -25.86 -20.33 -34.66
CA VAL A 264 -26.57 -19.38 -33.80
C VAL A 264 -26.25 -19.60 -32.31
N VAL A 265 -26.17 -20.86 -31.86
CA VAL A 265 -25.83 -21.20 -30.45
C VAL A 265 -24.38 -20.86 -30.14
N LEU A 266 -23.44 -21.15 -31.04
CA LEU A 266 -22.03 -20.80 -30.90
C LEU A 266 -21.84 -19.29 -30.83
N GLN A 267 -22.41 -18.56 -31.78
CA GLN A 267 -22.32 -17.10 -31.82
C GLN A 267 -22.95 -16.46 -30.58
N GLY A 268 -24.09 -16.98 -30.10
CA GLY A 268 -24.72 -16.52 -28.87
C GLY A 268 -23.86 -16.79 -27.63
N SER A 269 -23.20 -17.93 -27.56
CA SER A 269 -22.34 -18.32 -26.44
C SER A 269 -21.04 -17.51 -26.40
N GLU A 270 -20.41 -17.26 -27.56
CA GLU A 270 -19.25 -16.40 -27.70
C GLU A 270 -19.57 -14.94 -27.29
N THR A 271 -20.72 -14.43 -27.74
CA THR A 271 -21.19 -13.09 -27.35
C THR A 271 -21.41 -12.98 -25.85
N LEU A 272 -21.96 -14.02 -25.21
CA LEU A 272 -22.16 -14.03 -23.76
C LEU A 272 -20.83 -14.08 -23.00
N LEU A 273 -19.87 -14.84 -23.50
CA LEU A 273 -18.52 -14.93 -22.92
C LEU A 273 -17.80 -13.58 -23.02
N GLU A 274 -17.92 -12.90 -24.16
CA GLU A 274 -17.41 -11.54 -24.36
C GLU A 274 -18.07 -10.53 -23.40
N LEU A 275 -19.39 -10.61 -23.21
CA LEU A 275 -20.12 -9.75 -22.26
C LEU A 275 -19.65 -9.97 -20.82
N ILE A 276 -19.50 -11.23 -20.40
CA ILE A 276 -19.01 -11.57 -19.06
C ILE A 276 -17.59 -11.04 -18.88
N ASN A 277 -16.69 -11.27 -19.83
CA ASN A 277 -15.32 -10.78 -19.77
C ASN A 277 -15.28 -9.24 -19.71
N ASN A 278 -16.10 -8.54 -20.50
CA ASN A 278 -16.15 -7.07 -20.48
C ASN A 278 -16.68 -6.50 -19.15
N VAL A 279 -17.69 -7.12 -18.54
CA VAL A 279 -18.20 -6.71 -17.21
C VAL A 279 -17.13 -6.94 -16.14
N MET A 280 -16.39 -8.03 -16.26
CA MET A 280 -15.30 -8.36 -15.35
C MET A 280 -14.12 -7.41 -15.47
N ASP A 281 -13.71 -7.10 -16.69
CA ASP A 281 -12.66 -6.13 -16.94
C ASP A 281 -13.05 -4.77 -16.34
N LEU A 282 -14.29 -4.30 -16.54
CA LEU A 282 -14.76 -3.07 -15.91
C LEU A 282 -14.66 -3.13 -14.37
N SER A 283 -15.14 -4.21 -13.74
CA SER A 283 -15.08 -4.36 -12.28
C SER A 283 -13.66 -4.39 -11.74
N ARG A 284 -12.70 -4.96 -12.49
CA ARG A 284 -11.28 -4.97 -12.11
C ARG A 284 -10.67 -3.58 -12.28
N LEU A 285 -11.01 -2.88 -13.37
CA LEU A 285 -10.50 -1.54 -13.67
C LEU A 285 -10.99 -0.50 -12.63
N ASP A 286 -12.20 -0.65 -12.10
CA ASP A 286 -12.74 0.24 -11.04
C ASP A 286 -12.04 0.06 -9.68
N SER A 287 -11.36 -1.07 -9.46
CA SER A 287 -10.63 -1.38 -8.20
C SER A 287 -9.21 -0.80 -8.09
N GLN A 288 -8.84 0.13 -9.00
CA GLN A 288 -7.57 0.89 -9.03
C GLN A 288 -6.25 0.09 -9.06
N THR A 289 -6.27 -1.23 -9.27
CA THR A 289 -5.04 -2.04 -9.30
C THR A 289 -4.87 -2.72 -10.65
N ILE A 290 -4.48 -1.95 -11.67
CA ILE A 290 -4.10 -2.51 -12.97
C ILE A 290 -2.63 -2.87 -12.88
N GLN A 291 -2.33 -4.16 -12.73
CA GLN A 291 -0.98 -4.68 -12.87
C GLN A 291 -0.67 -4.75 -14.36
N LEU A 292 0.25 -3.92 -14.83
CA LEU A 292 0.73 -3.93 -16.20
C LEU A 292 2.02 -4.75 -16.25
N GLU A 293 2.09 -5.64 -17.23
CA GLU A 293 3.33 -6.34 -17.55
C GLU A 293 4.26 -5.43 -18.35
N ALA A 294 5.56 -5.56 -18.11
CA ALA A 294 6.59 -4.81 -18.80
C ALA A 294 7.52 -5.81 -19.50
N VAL A 295 7.10 -6.28 -20.68
CA VAL A 295 7.84 -7.27 -21.47
C VAL A 295 8.25 -6.70 -22.83
N PRO A 296 9.31 -7.23 -23.47
CA PRO A 296 9.66 -6.88 -24.85
C PRO A 296 8.57 -7.32 -25.84
N VAL A 297 7.99 -6.36 -26.56
CA VAL A 297 6.92 -6.59 -27.54
C VAL A 297 7.35 -6.14 -28.93
N ASP A 298 7.28 -7.04 -29.90
CA ASP A 298 7.33 -6.71 -31.33
C ASP A 298 5.96 -6.16 -31.76
N LEU A 299 5.86 -4.83 -31.88
CA LEU A 299 4.63 -4.16 -32.29
C LEU A 299 4.22 -4.51 -33.71
N ARG A 300 5.17 -4.72 -34.63
CA ARG A 300 4.87 -4.98 -36.04
C ARG A 300 4.17 -6.33 -36.17
N ASP A 301 4.70 -7.33 -35.48
CA ASP A 301 4.12 -8.67 -35.44
C ASP A 301 2.78 -8.69 -34.67
N LEU A 302 2.71 -8.02 -33.51
CA LEU A 302 1.48 -7.91 -32.74
C LEU A 302 0.34 -7.28 -33.55
N MET A 303 0.62 -6.19 -34.28
CA MET A 303 -0.36 -5.52 -35.15
C MET A 303 -0.82 -6.45 -36.27
N LYS A 304 0.11 -7.12 -36.96
CA LYS A 304 -0.22 -8.03 -38.07
C LYS A 304 -1.11 -9.18 -37.61
N GLN A 305 -0.75 -9.86 -36.52
CA GLN A 305 -1.54 -10.97 -35.98
C GLN A 305 -2.92 -10.52 -35.50
N THR A 306 -2.96 -9.42 -34.75
CA THR A 306 -4.20 -8.96 -34.13
C THR A 306 -5.20 -8.48 -35.17
N LEU A 307 -4.72 -7.84 -36.24
CA LEU A 307 -5.58 -7.23 -37.26
C LEU A 307 -5.88 -8.17 -38.43
N ALA A 308 -5.19 -9.30 -38.59
CA ALA A 308 -5.45 -10.23 -39.70
C ALA A 308 -6.90 -10.77 -39.72
N PRO A 309 -7.51 -11.21 -38.60
CA PRO A 309 -8.91 -11.64 -38.59
C PRO A 309 -9.87 -10.49 -38.91
N LEU A 310 -9.58 -9.29 -38.41
CA LEU A 310 -10.39 -8.09 -38.65
C LEU A 310 -10.33 -7.64 -40.11
N ASN A 311 -9.17 -7.76 -40.75
CA ASN A 311 -9.01 -7.50 -42.19
C ASN A 311 -9.85 -8.49 -43.02
N PHE A 312 -9.88 -9.77 -42.63
CA PHE A 312 -10.74 -10.76 -43.28
C PHE A 312 -12.23 -10.39 -43.14
N GLN A 313 -12.67 -10.03 -41.93
CA GLN A 313 -14.04 -9.57 -41.67
C GLN A 313 -14.41 -8.32 -42.47
N ALA A 314 -13.49 -7.36 -42.61
CA ALA A 314 -13.69 -6.16 -43.42
C ALA A 314 -13.88 -6.53 -44.90
N LYS A 315 -13.08 -7.46 -45.43
CA LYS A 315 -13.20 -7.96 -46.81
C LYS A 315 -14.52 -8.67 -47.06
N GLU A 316 -14.98 -9.52 -46.15
CA GLU A 316 -16.31 -10.16 -46.27
C GLU A 316 -17.44 -9.13 -46.29
N LYS A 317 -17.29 -8.03 -45.55
CA LYS A 317 -18.25 -6.91 -45.54
C LYS A 317 -18.11 -5.97 -46.75
N GLY A 318 -17.08 -6.14 -47.58
CA GLY A 318 -16.78 -5.25 -48.71
C GLY A 318 -16.24 -3.88 -48.28
N VAL A 319 -15.65 -3.76 -47.09
CA VAL A 319 -15.03 -2.54 -46.57
C VAL A 319 -13.51 -2.61 -46.83
N GLY A 320 -12.93 -1.55 -47.38
CA GLY A 320 -11.48 -1.44 -47.58
C GLY A 320 -10.75 -1.42 -46.23
N PHE A 321 -9.62 -2.13 -46.13
CA PHE A 321 -8.82 -2.17 -44.91
C PHE A 321 -7.36 -1.89 -45.22
N LYS A 322 -6.78 -0.90 -44.54
CA LYS A 322 -5.39 -0.48 -44.75
C LYS A 322 -4.65 -0.39 -43.44
N LEU A 323 -3.50 -1.06 -43.36
CA LEU A 323 -2.58 -1.00 -42.23
C LEU A 323 -1.28 -0.33 -42.69
N ILE A 324 -0.90 0.76 -42.03
CA ILE A 324 0.35 1.48 -42.25
C ILE A 324 1.14 1.43 -40.96
N ILE A 325 2.39 0.98 -41.02
CA ILE A 325 3.32 1.00 -39.91
C ILE A 325 4.56 1.72 -40.39
N GLU A 326 4.82 2.90 -39.86
CA GLU A 326 5.95 3.74 -40.25
C GLU A 326 7.28 3.17 -39.73
N ASP A 327 8.40 3.55 -40.36
CA ASP A 327 9.73 3.02 -40.06
C ASP A 327 10.38 3.66 -38.82
N ASP A 328 9.73 4.67 -38.23
CA ASP A 328 10.18 5.41 -37.06
C ASP A 328 9.94 4.66 -35.73
N ILE A 329 9.26 3.53 -35.77
CA ILE A 329 8.94 2.70 -34.60
C ILE A 329 10.08 1.70 -34.32
N PRO A 330 10.61 1.66 -33.08
CA PRO A 330 11.55 0.63 -32.64
C PRO A 330 11.01 -0.79 -32.83
N GLU A 331 11.88 -1.73 -33.16
CA GLU A 331 11.50 -3.14 -33.39
C GLU A 331 10.87 -3.78 -32.14
N PHE A 332 11.37 -3.43 -30.94
CA PHE A 332 10.84 -3.87 -29.66
C PHE A 332 10.56 -2.69 -28.73
N ILE A 333 9.41 -2.72 -28.08
CA ILE A 333 9.07 -1.81 -26.99
C ILE A 333 8.79 -2.58 -25.70
N GLU A 334 8.98 -1.94 -24.56
CA GLU A 334 8.54 -2.45 -23.28
C GLU A 334 7.05 -2.13 -23.08
N GLY A 335 6.22 -3.16 -22.90
CA GLY A 335 4.79 -2.98 -22.65
C GLY A 335 4.03 -4.30 -22.51
N ASP A 336 2.71 -4.19 -22.31
CA ASP A 336 1.82 -5.35 -22.14
C ASP A 336 1.14 -5.69 -23.48
N PRO A 337 1.52 -6.82 -24.13
CA PRO A 337 0.97 -7.20 -25.44
C PRO A 337 -0.52 -7.53 -25.38
N THR A 338 -1.02 -8.01 -24.25
CA THR A 338 -2.43 -8.38 -24.05
C THR A 338 -3.30 -7.13 -24.01
N ARG A 339 -2.88 -6.09 -23.28
CA ARG A 339 -3.63 -4.82 -23.19
C ARG A 339 -3.59 -4.04 -24.50
N ILE A 340 -2.45 -4.03 -25.19
CA ILE A 340 -2.33 -3.41 -26.52
C ILE A 340 -3.27 -4.12 -27.51
N ARG A 341 -3.28 -5.46 -27.52
CA ARG A 341 -4.22 -6.26 -28.33
C ARG A 341 -5.67 -5.91 -28.02
N GLN A 342 -6.02 -5.76 -26.75
CA GLN A 342 -7.37 -5.39 -26.31
C GLN A 342 -7.78 -3.99 -26.80
N ILE A 343 -6.86 -3.02 -26.76
CA ILE A 343 -7.09 -1.67 -27.31
C ILE A 343 -7.37 -1.74 -28.82
N LEU A 344 -6.54 -2.49 -29.56
CA LEU A 344 -6.65 -2.64 -31.01
C LEU A 344 -7.97 -3.29 -31.42
N LEU A 345 -8.32 -4.42 -30.80
CA LEU A 345 -9.55 -5.14 -31.10
C LEU A 345 -10.80 -4.28 -30.85
N ASN A 346 -10.82 -3.51 -29.76
CA ASN A 346 -11.94 -2.63 -29.44
C ASN A 346 -12.07 -1.47 -30.45
N LEU A 347 -10.97 -0.79 -30.78
CA LEU A 347 -11.02 0.36 -31.68
C LEU A 347 -11.29 -0.05 -33.13
N VAL A 348 -10.54 -1.02 -33.65
CA VAL A 348 -10.65 -1.47 -35.05
C VAL A 348 -11.92 -2.30 -35.26
N GLY A 349 -12.31 -3.12 -34.29
CA GLY A 349 -13.58 -3.83 -34.32
C GLY A 349 -14.76 -2.87 -34.42
N ASN A 350 -14.76 -1.78 -33.63
CA ASN A 350 -15.78 -0.73 -33.74
C ASN A 350 -15.76 -0.04 -35.10
N ALA A 351 -14.57 0.30 -35.63
CA ALA A 351 -14.44 0.93 -36.95
C ALA A 351 -15.07 0.07 -38.07
N ILE A 352 -14.78 -1.23 -38.09
CA ILE A 352 -15.35 -2.17 -39.08
C ILE A 352 -16.85 -2.34 -38.85
N LYS A 353 -17.28 -2.44 -37.59
CA LYS A 353 -18.69 -2.61 -37.23
C LYS A 353 -19.57 -1.46 -37.72
N PHE A 354 -19.13 -0.22 -37.51
CA PHE A 354 -19.90 0.99 -37.84
C PHE A 354 -19.66 1.54 -39.26
N THR A 355 -18.74 0.93 -40.02
CA THR A 355 -18.55 1.22 -41.45
C THR A 355 -19.29 0.18 -42.29
N SER A 356 -20.27 0.62 -43.08
CA SER A 356 -21.02 -0.25 -44.00
C SER A 356 -20.45 -0.27 -45.41
N VAL A 357 -19.93 0.87 -45.88
CA VAL A 357 -19.31 1.06 -47.20
C VAL A 357 -18.19 2.09 -47.01
N GLY A 358 -17.04 1.86 -47.63
CA GLY A 358 -15.87 2.75 -47.53
C GLY A 358 -14.65 2.01 -47.02
N GLU A 359 -13.85 2.65 -46.18
CA GLU A 359 -12.57 2.11 -45.70
C GLU A 359 -12.29 2.36 -44.23
N VAL A 360 -11.45 1.49 -43.66
CA VAL A 360 -10.86 1.60 -42.33
C VAL A 360 -9.34 1.61 -42.48
N GLU A 361 -8.70 2.67 -41.99
CA GLU A 361 -7.25 2.85 -42.00
C GLU A 361 -6.70 2.84 -40.58
N VAL A 362 -5.68 2.01 -40.35
CA VAL A 362 -4.94 1.93 -39.10
C VAL A 362 -3.50 2.36 -39.36
N ILE A 363 -3.07 3.42 -38.68
CA ILE A 363 -1.70 3.96 -38.77
C ILE A 363 -1.04 3.80 -37.40
N LEU A 364 0.16 3.24 -37.41
CA LEU A 364 1.06 3.24 -36.28
C LEU A 364 2.31 4.04 -36.65
N ASP A 365 2.63 5.06 -35.87
CA ASP A 365 3.81 5.90 -36.04
C ASP A 365 4.28 6.45 -34.68
N THR A 366 5.34 7.26 -34.68
CA THR A 366 5.80 8.00 -33.49
C THR A 366 5.50 9.49 -33.60
N ALA A 367 5.05 10.10 -32.50
CA ALA A 367 4.80 11.53 -32.42
C ALA A 367 5.23 12.06 -31.05
N LEU A 368 6.17 13.01 -31.02
CA LEU A 368 6.69 13.62 -29.77
C LEU A 368 7.17 12.56 -28.76
N GLU A 369 7.99 11.61 -29.22
CA GLU A 369 8.54 10.51 -28.39
C GLU A 369 7.47 9.58 -27.76
N ARG A 370 6.28 9.55 -28.36
CA ARG A 370 5.19 8.65 -27.99
C ARG A 370 4.77 7.80 -29.17
N LEU A 371 4.36 6.58 -28.90
CA LEU A 371 3.71 5.73 -29.89
C LEU A 371 2.32 6.30 -30.16
N ARG A 372 2.00 6.56 -31.42
CA ARG A 372 0.68 7.03 -31.84
C ARG A 372 0.01 5.97 -32.70
N LEU A 373 -1.08 5.44 -32.17
CA LEU A 373 -1.99 4.54 -32.88
C LEU A 373 -3.20 5.35 -33.33
N LYS A 374 -3.42 5.45 -34.64
CA LYS A 374 -4.54 6.17 -35.24
C LYS A 374 -5.43 5.22 -36.02
N VAL A 375 -6.70 5.12 -35.64
CA VAL A 375 -7.72 4.33 -36.33
C VAL A 375 -8.73 5.29 -36.94
N THR A 376 -8.84 5.28 -38.27
CA THR A 376 -9.74 6.14 -39.04
C THR A 376 -10.76 5.27 -39.77
N ASP A 377 -12.04 5.61 -39.64
CA ASP A 377 -13.14 4.96 -40.35
C ASP A 377 -13.92 5.99 -41.17
N THR A 378 -14.52 5.56 -42.28
CA THR A 378 -15.43 6.39 -43.10
C THR A 378 -16.91 6.07 -42.80
N GLY A 379 -17.22 5.63 -41.59
CA GLY A 379 -18.54 5.18 -41.17
C GLY A 379 -19.52 6.31 -40.88
N ILE A 380 -20.55 6.00 -40.08
CA ILE A 380 -21.66 6.93 -39.76
C ILE A 380 -21.23 8.19 -39.01
N GLY A 381 -20.04 8.22 -38.43
CA GLY A 381 -19.57 9.30 -37.56
C GLY A 381 -20.38 9.45 -36.26
N ILE A 382 -19.95 10.37 -35.41
CA ILE A 382 -20.47 10.57 -34.05
C ILE A 382 -20.84 12.03 -33.85
N THR A 383 -22.03 12.30 -33.34
CA THR A 383 -22.50 13.67 -33.04
C THR A 383 -21.69 14.29 -31.88
N LYS A 384 -21.57 15.62 -31.86
CA LYS A 384 -20.82 16.32 -30.79
C LYS A 384 -21.37 16.06 -29.39
N SER A 385 -22.69 15.87 -29.25
CA SER A 385 -23.32 15.51 -27.98
C SER A 385 -22.92 14.11 -27.51
N ALA A 386 -22.88 13.13 -28.43
CA ALA A 386 -22.49 11.76 -28.11
C ALA A 386 -20.99 11.61 -27.82
N GLN A 387 -20.13 12.46 -28.42
CA GLN A 387 -18.69 12.45 -28.16
C GLN A 387 -18.34 12.74 -26.68
N ALA A 388 -19.12 13.57 -25.98
CA ALA A 388 -18.86 13.94 -24.59
C ALA A 388 -19.03 12.76 -23.61
N GLY A 389 -19.94 11.82 -23.91
CA GLY A 389 -20.21 10.64 -23.08
C GLY A 389 -19.65 9.33 -23.64
N LEU A 390 -18.85 9.38 -24.71
CA LEU A 390 -18.44 8.19 -25.47
C LEU A 390 -17.63 7.18 -24.65
N PHE A 391 -16.93 7.65 -23.62
CA PHE A 391 -16.09 6.83 -22.75
C PHE A 391 -16.74 6.50 -21.40
N GLU A 392 -17.97 6.97 -21.15
CA GLU A 392 -18.71 6.66 -19.93
C GLU A 392 -19.29 5.23 -20.01
N PRO A 393 -19.26 4.46 -18.91
CA PRO A 393 -19.77 3.09 -18.92
C PRO A 393 -21.23 3.04 -19.35
N TYR A 394 -21.58 2.06 -20.19
CA TYR A 394 -22.96 1.78 -20.64
C TYR A 394 -23.62 2.88 -21.48
N VAL A 395 -22.88 3.92 -21.89
CA VAL A 395 -23.42 4.96 -22.76
C VAL A 395 -23.39 4.51 -24.23
N GLN A 396 -24.56 4.55 -24.88
CA GLN A 396 -24.72 4.24 -26.30
C GLN A 396 -25.45 5.39 -27.01
N ALA A 397 -24.99 5.73 -28.21
CA ALA A 397 -25.36 6.97 -28.90
C ALA A 397 -26.84 7.05 -29.35
N ASP A 398 -27.59 5.93 -29.54
CA ASP A 398 -29.03 5.97 -29.88
C ASP A 398 -29.78 4.61 -29.79
N LYS A 399 -31.09 4.65 -29.49
CA LYS A 399 -32.01 3.47 -29.44
C LYS A 399 -32.23 2.78 -30.80
N THR A 400 -32.02 3.48 -31.93
CA THR A 400 -32.16 2.93 -33.29
C THR A 400 -30.90 2.16 -33.73
N THR A 401 -29.73 2.62 -33.31
CA THR A 401 -28.43 1.96 -33.52
C THR A 401 -28.33 0.65 -32.72
N MET A 402 -29.01 0.57 -31.57
CA MET A 402 -29.11 -0.61 -30.69
C MET A 402 -29.72 -1.84 -31.39
N ARG A 403 -30.68 -1.64 -32.31
CA ARG A 403 -31.31 -2.74 -33.07
C ARG A 403 -30.45 -3.27 -34.23
N ARG A 404 -29.47 -2.49 -34.71
CA ARG A 404 -28.72 -2.79 -35.93
C ARG A 404 -27.27 -3.23 -35.68
N PHE A 405 -26.65 -2.79 -34.58
CA PHE A 405 -25.23 -2.99 -34.31
C PHE A 405 -24.94 -3.35 -32.84
N GLY A 406 -25.78 -4.17 -32.20
CA GLY A 406 -25.73 -4.50 -30.76
C GLY A 406 -24.33 -4.62 -30.14
N GLY A 407 -24.14 -4.13 -28.91
CA GLY A 407 -22.86 -4.16 -28.18
C GLY A 407 -23.07 -3.79 -26.70
N SER A 408 -22.06 -4.02 -25.85
CA SER A 408 -22.13 -3.79 -24.40
C SER A 408 -22.04 -2.32 -23.98
N GLY A 409 -21.50 -1.45 -24.84
CA GLY A 409 -21.17 -0.06 -24.50
C GLY A 409 -19.96 0.07 -23.55
N LEU A 410 -19.24 -1.03 -23.29
CA LEU A 410 -18.10 -1.06 -22.36
C LEU A 410 -16.74 -0.92 -23.04
N GLY A 411 -16.65 -1.28 -24.33
CA GLY A 411 -15.35 -1.38 -25.02
C GLY A 411 -14.53 -0.08 -25.02
N LEU A 412 -15.16 1.09 -25.24
CA LEU A 412 -14.45 2.36 -25.23
C LEU A 412 -14.08 2.82 -23.81
N THR A 413 -14.90 2.50 -22.81
CA THR A 413 -14.57 2.73 -21.39
C THR A 413 -13.34 1.93 -20.99
N ILE A 414 -13.28 0.64 -21.36
CA ILE A 414 -12.12 -0.23 -21.14
C ILE A 414 -10.88 0.36 -21.83
N VAL A 415 -10.99 0.79 -23.08
CA VAL A 415 -9.87 1.44 -23.80
C VAL A 415 -9.39 2.68 -23.05
N LYS A 416 -10.28 3.55 -22.57
CA LYS A 416 -9.87 4.75 -21.82
C LYS A 416 -9.13 4.39 -20.53
N GLN A 417 -9.65 3.44 -19.75
CA GLN A 417 -9.02 3.00 -18.50
C GLN A 417 -7.65 2.34 -18.76
N LEU A 418 -7.54 1.46 -19.76
CA LEU A 418 -6.26 0.84 -20.13
C LEU A 418 -5.23 1.88 -20.60
N VAL A 419 -5.63 2.79 -21.48
CA VAL A 419 -4.75 3.86 -21.97
C VAL A 419 -4.30 4.76 -20.81
N SER A 420 -5.17 5.11 -19.87
CA SER A 420 -4.79 5.88 -18.67
C SER A 420 -3.85 5.10 -17.75
N ALA A 421 -4.06 3.79 -17.58
CA ALA A 421 -3.18 2.93 -16.79
C ALA A 421 -1.78 2.84 -17.38
N MET A 422 -1.69 2.79 -18.71
CA MET A 422 -0.43 2.81 -19.47
C MET A 422 0.18 4.22 -19.61
N GLU A 423 -0.25 5.19 -18.80
CA GLU A 423 0.21 6.60 -18.83
C GLU A 423 0.02 7.30 -20.19
N GLY A 424 -0.95 6.80 -20.97
CA GLY A 424 -1.28 7.29 -22.30
C GLY A 424 -2.43 8.29 -22.34
N LYS A 425 -2.80 8.69 -23.56
CA LYS A 425 -3.95 9.56 -23.83
C LYS A 425 -4.72 9.10 -25.06
N ILE A 426 -6.05 9.08 -24.99
CA ILE A 426 -6.92 8.84 -26.14
C ILE A 426 -7.66 10.13 -26.53
N VAL A 427 -7.78 10.38 -27.83
CA VAL A 427 -8.49 11.51 -28.43
C VAL A 427 -9.39 11.00 -29.54
N VAL A 428 -10.59 11.57 -29.65
CA VAL A 428 -11.54 11.27 -30.74
C VAL A 428 -11.81 12.53 -31.55
N SER A 429 -11.85 12.40 -32.87
CA SER A 429 -12.34 13.40 -33.80
C SER A 429 -13.34 12.73 -34.73
N SER A 430 -14.58 13.21 -34.78
CA SER A 430 -15.61 12.59 -35.60
C SER A 430 -16.60 13.62 -36.13
N VAL A 431 -17.06 13.39 -37.35
CA VAL A 431 -18.07 14.22 -38.02
C VAL A 431 -19.18 13.30 -38.52
N PRO A 432 -20.45 13.54 -38.14
CA PRO A 432 -21.57 12.74 -38.63
C PRO A 432 -21.60 12.61 -40.16
N GLY A 433 -21.70 11.38 -40.64
CA GLY A 433 -21.72 11.02 -42.07
C GLY A 433 -20.36 11.07 -42.78
N ARG A 434 -19.27 11.42 -42.11
CA ARG A 434 -17.90 11.40 -42.68
C ARG A 434 -16.96 10.41 -41.98
N GLY A 435 -17.41 9.77 -40.90
CA GLY A 435 -16.63 8.81 -40.14
C GLY A 435 -15.95 9.38 -38.89
N SER A 436 -15.09 8.57 -38.27
CA SER A 436 -14.42 8.90 -37.01
C SER A 436 -12.93 8.57 -37.05
N THR A 437 -12.18 9.27 -36.21
CA THR A 437 -10.75 9.05 -35.99
C THR A 437 -10.51 8.95 -34.50
N PHE A 438 -10.00 7.80 -34.07
CA PHE A 438 -9.52 7.57 -32.71
C PHE A 438 -8.00 7.56 -32.71
N THR A 439 -7.40 8.39 -31.88
CA THR A 439 -5.94 8.52 -31.74
C THR A 439 -5.55 8.19 -30.31
N VAL A 440 -4.75 7.14 -30.13
CA VAL A 440 -4.18 6.72 -28.86
C VAL A 440 -2.69 7.07 -28.85
N PHE A 441 -2.24 7.67 -27.76
CA PHE A 441 -0.84 7.98 -27.48
C PHE A 441 -0.38 7.13 -26.30
N LEU A 442 0.68 6.34 -26.49
CA LEU A 442 1.30 5.53 -25.42
C LEU A 442 2.77 5.95 -25.23
N PRO A 443 3.34 5.84 -24.02
CA PRO A 443 4.76 6.05 -23.79
C PRO A 443 5.60 5.11 -24.65
N LEU A 444 6.63 5.64 -25.31
CA LEU A 444 7.56 4.83 -26.10
C LEU A 444 8.78 4.49 -25.24
N LYS A 445 8.86 3.26 -24.75
CA LYS A 445 10.05 2.72 -24.07
C LYS A 445 10.68 1.68 -24.98
N SER A 446 11.75 2.04 -25.68
CA SER A 446 12.46 1.08 -26.53
C SER A 446 13.23 0.09 -25.66
N THR A 447 13.18 -1.19 -26.03
CA THR A 447 13.97 -2.24 -25.38
C THR A 447 14.75 -3.02 -26.43
N THR A 448 15.81 -3.70 -26.02
CA THR A 448 16.61 -4.56 -26.90
C THR A 448 15.94 -5.91 -27.09
N LYS A 449 16.12 -6.49 -28.28
CA LYS A 449 15.59 -7.80 -28.68
C LYS A 449 15.83 -8.85 -27.59
N PRO A 450 14.81 -9.61 -27.15
CA PRO A 450 15.03 -10.74 -26.26
C PRO A 450 15.99 -11.72 -26.92
N ALA A 451 16.99 -12.20 -26.17
CA ALA A 451 18.10 -13.03 -26.69
C ALA A 451 17.62 -14.36 -27.30
N ILE A 452 16.37 -14.73 -27.08
CA ILE A 452 15.77 -15.99 -27.54
C ILE A 452 14.37 -15.65 -28.07
N ALA A 453 14.19 -15.76 -29.38
CA ALA A 453 12.88 -15.69 -30.02
C ALA A 453 12.52 -17.10 -30.49
N PRO A 454 11.35 -17.67 -30.12
CA PRO A 454 10.92 -18.96 -30.63
C PRO A 454 10.69 -18.80 -32.14
N THR A 455 11.43 -19.58 -32.92
CA THR A 455 11.28 -19.61 -34.38
C THR A 455 9.91 -20.22 -34.68
N ARG A 456 9.02 -19.47 -35.35
CA ARG A 456 7.74 -20.01 -35.84
C ARG A 456 7.99 -21.13 -36.85
N THR A 457 7.95 -22.37 -36.38
CA THR A 457 7.99 -23.58 -37.22
C THR A 457 6.56 -23.99 -37.58
N SER A 458 5.88 -23.20 -38.40
CA SER A 458 4.49 -23.46 -38.82
C SER A 458 4.35 -24.54 -39.89
N ASP A 459 5.45 -25.11 -40.41
CA ASP A 459 5.42 -26.09 -41.52
C ASP A 459 5.91 -27.51 -41.16
N MET A 460 6.19 -27.81 -39.89
CA MET A 460 6.51 -29.19 -39.48
C MET A 460 5.23 -30.00 -39.27
N ARG A 461 4.86 -30.85 -40.25
CA ARG A 461 3.93 -31.95 -40.00
C ARG A 461 4.63 -32.99 -39.11
N LEU A 462 4.28 -32.99 -37.84
CA LEU A 462 4.73 -34.03 -36.89
C LEU A 462 4.22 -35.40 -37.33
N SER A 463 5.02 -36.43 -37.14
CA SER A 463 4.55 -37.82 -37.23
C SER A 463 3.52 -38.11 -36.13
N SER A 464 2.72 -39.17 -36.29
CA SER A 464 1.79 -39.60 -35.23
C SER A 464 2.54 -39.80 -33.90
N LEU A 465 1.96 -39.30 -32.80
CA LEU A 465 2.54 -39.29 -31.46
C LEU A 465 1.60 -40.01 -30.49
N ASN A 466 2.15 -40.64 -29.45
CA ASN A 466 1.41 -41.17 -28.31
C ASN A 466 1.33 -40.11 -27.21
N ILE A 467 0.15 -39.53 -27.07
CA ILE A 467 -0.11 -38.37 -26.22
C ILE A 467 -0.97 -38.79 -25.03
N VAL A 468 -0.53 -38.46 -23.81
CA VAL A 468 -1.36 -38.60 -22.61
C VAL A 468 -1.99 -37.25 -22.29
N VAL A 469 -3.30 -37.20 -22.17
CA VAL A 469 -4.06 -36.03 -21.73
C VAL A 469 -4.56 -36.26 -20.30
N ALA A 470 -4.04 -35.49 -19.35
CA ALA A 470 -4.44 -35.52 -17.96
C ALA A 470 -5.29 -34.29 -17.61
N ASP A 471 -6.58 -34.49 -17.39
CA ASP A 471 -7.54 -33.45 -17.00
C ASP A 471 -8.71 -34.10 -16.24
N ASP A 472 -9.18 -33.47 -15.17
CA ASP A 472 -10.25 -34.01 -14.32
C ASP A 472 -11.65 -33.80 -14.93
N ASN A 473 -11.77 -32.85 -15.84
CA ASN A 473 -13.00 -32.53 -16.54
C ASN A 473 -13.15 -33.38 -17.81
N ALA A 474 -14.20 -34.21 -17.83
CA ALA A 474 -14.51 -35.08 -18.96
C ALA A 474 -14.70 -34.34 -20.29
N VAL A 475 -15.21 -33.10 -20.27
CA VAL A 475 -15.40 -32.28 -21.47
C VAL A 475 -14.06 -31.81 -22.01
N ASN A 476 -13.15 -31.34 -21.14
CA ASN A 476 -11.83 -30.90 -21.55
C ASN A 476 -11.03 -32.05 -22.18
N LYS A 477 -11.07 -33.23 -21.54
CA LYS A 477 -10.47 -34.45 -22.08
C LYS A 477 -10.97 -34.76 -23.47
N MET A 478 -12.29 -34.77 -23.66
CA MET A 478 -12.93 -35.06 -24.94
C MET A 478 -12.56 -34.04 -26.03
N VAL A 479 -12.56 -32.74 -25.71
CA VAL A 479 -12.22 -31.69 -26.69
C VAL A 479 -10.76 -31.79 -27.10
N LEU A 480 -9.85 -31.87 -26.13
CA LEU A 480 -8.41 -31.90 -26.42
C LEU A 480 -8.01 -33.20 -27.11
N SER A 481 -8.57 -34.34 -26.69
CA SER A 481 -8.31 -35.62 -27.38
C SER A 481 -8.79 -35.56 -28.83
N ARG A 482 -9.95 -34.96 -29.09
CA ARG A 482 -10.48 -34.88 -30.45
C ARG A 482 -9.62 -34.02 -31.37
N LEU A 483 -9.15 -32.87 -30.89
CA LEU A 483 -8.27 -31.99 -31.67
C LEU A 483 -6.96 -32.70 -32.05
N LEU A 484 -6.39 -33.46 -31.11
CA LEU A 484 -5.18 -34.25 -31.32
C LEU A 484 -5.40 -35.45 -32.27
N GLU A 485 -6.53 -36.14 -32.15
CA GLU A 485 -6.89 -37.26 -33.03
C GLU A 485 -7.13 -36.81 -34.49
N VAL A 486 -7.71 -35.62 -34.69
CA VAL A 486 -7.90 -35.04 -36.03
C VAL A 486 -6.56 -34.81 -36.73
N ASP A 487 -5.52 -34.51 -35.98
CA ASP A 487 -4.14 -34.35 -36.48
C ASP A 487 -3.39 -35.70 -36.59
N GLY A 488 -4.06 -36.82 -36.31
CA GLY A 488 -3.53 -38.17 -36.51
C GLY A 488 -2.72 -38.73 -35.34
N HIS A 489 -2.79 -38.11 -34.16
CA HIS A 489 -2.12 -38.59 -32.96
C HIS A 489 -2.93 -39.68 -32.22
N HIS A 490 -2.24 -40.55 -31.50
CA HIS A 490 -2.84 -41.53 -30.59
C HIS A 490 -2.97 -40.92 -29.20
N VAL A 491 -4.20 -40.76 -28.70
CA VAL A 491 -4.45 -40.09 -27.43
C VAL A 491 -4.99 -41.06 -26.39
N VAL A 492 -4.41 -41.02 -25.20
CA VAL A 492 -4.97 -41.67 -23.99
C VAL A 492 -5.31 -40.59 -22.98
N THR A 493 -6.50 -40.69 -22.39
CA THR A 493 -6.95 -39.72 -21.40
C THR A 493 -6.94 -40.33 -20.00
N VAL A 494 -6.52 -39.54 -19.02
CA VAL A 494 -6.45 -39.89 -17.59
C VAL A 494 -7.03 -38.75 -16.75
N SER A 495 -7.50 -39.03 -15.54
CA SER A 495 -8.32 -38.09 -14.77
C SER A 495 -7.57 -37.32 -13.67
N ASN A 496 -6.28 -37.58 -13.48
CA ASN A 496 -5.44 -36.92 -12.50
C ASN A 496 -3.94 -37.16 -12.78
N GLY A 497 -3.07 -36.42 -12.10
CA GLY A 497 -1.62 -36.52 -12.28
C GLY A 497 -1.02 -37.86 -11.82
N LYS A 498 -1.71 -38.60 -10.94
CA LYS A 498 -1.26 -39.92 -10.47
C LYS A 498 -1.41 -40.96 -11.56
N GLU A 499 -2.57 -41.00 -12.21
CA GLU A 499 -2.83 -41.89 -13.36
C GLU A 499 -1.88 -41.57 -14.52
N ALA A 500 -1.57 -40.29 -14.77
CA ALA A 500 -0.59 -39.90 -15.79
C ALA A 500 0.82 -40.46 -15.48
N PHE A 501 1.25 -40.34 -14.23
CA PHE A 501 2.52 -40.87 -13.75
C PHE A 501 2.58 -42.41 -13.83
N GLU A 502 1.52 -43.10 -13.42
CA GLU A 502 1.41 -44.56 -13.50
C GLU A 502 1.39 -45.05 -14.95
N TYR A 503 0.65 -44.38 -15.83
CA TYR A 503 0.59 -44.73 -17.25
C TYR A 503 1.95 -44.62 -17.93
N LEU A 504 2.73 -43.59 -17.62
CA LEU A 504 4.10 -43.40 -18.11
C LEU A 504 5.05 -44.52 -17.64
N HIS A 505 4.74 -45.20 -16.54
CA HIS A 505 5.56 -46.31 -16.05
C HIS A 505 5.46 -47.56 -16.93
N ASP A 506 4.28 -47.82 -17.49
CA ASP A 506 4.00 -49.06 -18.22
C ASP A 506 4.02 -48.88 -19.76
N HIS A 507 3.92 -47.64 -20.24
CA HIS A 507 3.76 -47.34 -21.67
C HIS A 507 4.81 -46.35 -22.19
N SER A 508 5.08 -46.40 -23.50
CA SER A 508 5.85 -45.37 -24.19
C SER A 508 4.95 -44.16 -24.48
N VAL A 509 5.32 -43.00 -23.96
CA VAL A 509 4.61 -41.75 -24.13
C VAL A 509 5.55 -40.74 -24.77
N ASP A 510 5.12 -40.13 -25.87
CA ASP A 510 5.91 -39.14 -26.60
C ASP A 510 5.75 -37.75 -25.99
N ILE A 511 4.56 -37.41 -25.48
CA ILE A 511 4.26 -36.12 -24.84
C ILE A 511 3.08 -36.25 -23.86
N ILE A 512 3.11 -35.47 -22.78
CA ILE A 512 2.02 -35.40 -21.79
C ILE A 512 1.44 -33.98 -21.82
N MET A 513 0.14 -33.86 -22.07
CA MET A 513 -0.66 -32.65 -21.92
C MET A 513 -1.34 -32.71 -20.54
N MET A 514 -0.98 -31.82 -19.62
CA MET A 514 -1.37 -31.96 -18.21
C MET A 514 -1.99 -30.69 -17.65
N ASP A 515 -3.21 -30.79 -17.14
CA ASP A 515 -3.82 -29.72 -16.33
C ASP A 515 -3.00 -29.50 -15.05
N LEU A 516 -2.94 -28.26 -14.59
CA LEU A 516 -2.24 -27.90 -13.37
C LEU A 516 -3.07 -28.22 -12.14
N GLN A 517 -4.39 -28.07 -12.21
CA GLN A 517 -5.28 -28.28 -11.07
C GLN A 517 -6.12 -29.53 -11.27
N MET A 518 -5.76 -30.60 -10.56
CA MET A 518 -6.48 -31.88 -10.59
C MET A 518 -6.57 -32.48 -9.18
N PRO A 519 -7.64 -33.23 -8.86
CA PRO A 519 -7.75 -33.97 -7.61
C PRO A 519 -6.72 -35.11 -7.54
N VAL A 520 -6.46 -35.62 -6.32
CA VAL A 520 -5.49 -36.71 -6.02
C VAL A 520 -4.02 -36.32 -6.19
N MET A 521 -3.64 -35.79 -7.36
CA MET A 521 -2.31 -35.28 -7.64
C MET A 521 -2.40 -34.20 -8.71
N ASP A 522 -1.96 -33.00 -8.34
CA ASP A 522 -1.88 -31.85 -9.25
C ASP A 522 -0.77 -32.01 -10.30
N GLY A 523 -0.86 -31.22 -11.37
CA GLY A 523 0.06 -31.31 -12.51
C GLY A 523 1.51 -30.98 -12.16
N VAL A 524 1.72 -30.04 -11.25
CA VAL A 524 3.06 -29.63 -10.79
C VAL A 524 3.75 -30.76 -10.03
N THR A 525 3.04 -31.39 -9.10
CA THR A 525 3.50 -32.53 -8.30
C THR A 525 3.77 -33.73 -9.18
N ALA A 526 2.90 -33.98 -10.18
CA ALA A 526 3.11 -35.03 -11.17
C ALA A 526 4.37 -34.77 -12.01
N ALA A 527 4.58 -33.55 -12.51
CA ALA A 527 5.78 -33.20 -13.27
C ALA A 527 7.06 -33.40 -12.48
N ARG A 528 7.13 -32.94 -11.22
CA ARG A 528 8.28 -33.18 -10.33
C ARG A 528 8.56 -34.67 -10.15
N LYS A 529 7.52 -35.49 -9.96
CA LYS A 529 7.67 -36.95 -9.83
C LYS A 529 8.16 -37.61 -11.11
N ILE A 530 7.66 -37.18 -12.27
CA ILE A 530 8.14 -37.67 -13.57
C ILE A 530 9.62 -37.32 -13.77
N ARG A 531 10.02 -36.09 -13.44
CA ARG A 531 11.42 -35.64 -13.54
C ARG A 531 12.36 -36.39 -12.58
N ALA A 532 11.86 -36.87 -11.45
CA ALA A 532 12.63 -37.69 -10.51
C ALA A 532 12.88 -39.14 -10.97
N LEU A 533 12.26 -39.59 -12.07
CA LEU A 533 12.52 -40.92 -12.64
C LEU A 533 13.92 -41.02 -13.26
N SER A 534 14.46 -42.23 -13.34
CA SER A 534 15.70 -42.51 -14.06
C SER A 534 15.45 -42.92 -15.50
N GLY A 535 16.28 -42.45 -16.44
CA GLY A 535 16.26 -42.88 -17.84
C GLY A 535 15.40 -42.01 -18.76
N PRO A 536 15.04 -42.50 -19.96
CA PRO A 536 14.37 -41.70 -21.00
C PRO A 536 13.01 -41.12 -20.56
N ARG A 537 12.32 -41.79 -19.64
CA ARG A 537 10.98 -41.40 -19.16
C ARG A 537 10.97 -40.07 -18.40
N SER A 538 12.06 -39.72 -17.69
CA SER A 538 12.13 -38.42 -17.03
C SER A 538 12.32 -37.27 -18.00
N LYS A 539 12.60 -37.54 -19.28
CA LYS A 539 12.76 -36.54 -20.33
C LYS A 539 11.54 -36.39 -21.23
N VAL A 540 10.45 -37.12 -20.96
CA VAL A 540 9.22 -36.97 -21.74
C VAL A 540 8.72 -35.52 -21.60
N PRO A 541 8.47 -34.82 -22.72
CA PRO A 541 7.92 -33.47 -22.73
C PRO A 541 6.58 -33.41 -21.98
N ILE A 542 6.43 -32.42 -21.10
CA ILE A 542 5.20 -32.14 -20.37
C ILE A 542 4.74 -30.74 -20.74
N VAL A 543 3.55 -30.61 -21.33
CA VAL A 543 2.93 -29.33 -21.66
C VAL A 543 1.82 -29.04 -20.65
N ALA A 544 1.93 -27.92 -19.94
CA ALA A 544 0.92 -27.43 -19.03
C ALA A 544 -0.35 -27.03 -19.78
N VAL A 545 -1.52 -27.39 -19.29
CA VAL A 545 -2.80 -27.03 -19.89
C VAL A 545 -3.57 -26.18 -18.88
N THR A 546 -3.48 -24.85 -19.00
CA THR A 546 -3.98 -23.90 -17.98
C THR A 546 -5.09 -22.99 -18.51
N ALA A 547 -6.03 -22.61 -17.64
CA ALA A 547 -7.07 -21.64 -17.96
C ALA A 547 -6.60 -20.18 -17.81
N ASN A 548 -5.41 -19.93 -17.25
CA ASN A 548 -5.00 -18.58 -16.85
C ASN A 548 -3.47 -18.38 -16.84
N VAL A 549 -2.89 -18.12 -18.02
CA VAL A 549 -1.45 -17.83 -18.19
C VAL A 549 -1.00 -16.58 -17.38
N VAL A 550 -1.94 -15.72 -16.98
CA VAL A 550 -1.66 -14.46 -16.26
C VAL A 550 -1.26 -14.67 -14.80
N HIS A 551 -1.63 -15.80 -14.17
CA HIS A 551 -1.33 -16.03 -12.74
C HIS A 551 -0.17 -17.00 -12.52
N GLU A 552 0.29 -17.68 -13.56
CA GLU A 552 1.35 -18.69 -13.50
C GLU A 552 2.43 -18.24 -14.48
N SER A 553 3.53 -17.68 -13.97
CA SER A 553 4.63 -17.25 -14.85
C SER A 553 5.10 -18.46 -15.65
N PRO A 554 5.30 -18.34 -16.98
CA PRO A 554 5.92 -19.40 -17.78
C PRO A 554 7.22 -19.91 -17.14
N GLU A 555 8.00 -19.01 -16.54
CA GLU A 555 9.26 -19.30 -15.83
C GLU A 555 9.04 -20.31 -14.69
N ASP A 556 8.00 -20.11 -13.87
CA ASP A 556 7.68 -21.00 -12.77
C ASP A 556 7.37 -22.41 -13.28
N LEU A 557 6.59 -22.52 -14.37
CA LEU A 557 6.23 -23.82 -14.96
C LEU A 557 7.46 -24.57 -15.51
N PHE A 558 8.41 -23.86 -16.10
CA PHE A 558 9.68 -24.44 -16.55
C PHE A 558 10.55 -24.90 -15.37
N GLU A 559 10.64 -24.12 -14.29
CA GLU A 559 11.34 -24.53 -13.05
C GLU A 559 10.71 -25.77 -12.42
N GLN A 560 9.39 -25.95 -12.56
CA GLN A 560 8.69 -27.16 -12.13
C GLN A 560 8.92 -28.37 -13.05
N GLY A 561 9.70 -28.20 -14.12
CA GLY A 561 10.09 -29.24 -15.05
C GLY A 561 9.10 -29.44 -16.20
N MET A 562 8.18 -28.51 -16.46
CA MET A 562 7.37 -28.55 -17.69
C MET A 562 8.16 -27.98 -18.88
N ASN A 563 7.71 -28.26 -20.10
CA ASN A 563 8.39 -27.93 -21.36
C ASN A 563 7.61 -26.96 -22.24
N GLY A 564 6.41 -26.56 -21.81
CA GLY A 564 5.59 -25.61 -22.52
C GLY A 564 4.24 -25.47 -21.84
N PHE A 565 3.41 -24.58 -22.37
CA PHE A 565 2.05 -24.39 -21.89
C PHE A 565 1.09 -24.18 -23.06
N LEU A 566 -0.18 -24.53 -22.85
CA LEU A 566 -1.28 -24.29 -23.75
C LEU A 566 -2.44 -23.69 -22.95
N SER A 567 -2.92 -22.53 -23.39
CA SER A 567 -4.05 -21.85 -22.74
C SER A 567 -5.39 -22.43 -23.21
N LYS A 568 -6.33 -22.58 -22.28
CA LYS A 568 -7.74 -22.83 -22.58
C LYS A 568 -8.42 -21.48 -22.93
N PRO A 569 -9.23 -21.36 -24.01
CA PRO A 569 -9.71 -22.41 -24.91
C PRO A 569 -8.70 -22.80 -25.99
N TYR A 570 -8.68 -24.09 -26.34
CA TYR A 570 -7.74 -24.65 -27.31
C TYR A 570 -8.03 -24.17 -28.73
N ARG A 571 -6.99 -23.70 -29.43
CA ARG A 571 -7.02 -23.49 -30.88
C ARG A 571 -6.14 -24.52 -31.57
N GLN A 572 -6.60 -25.06 -32.69
CA GLN A 572 -5.88 -26.13 -33.39
C GLN A 572 -4.51 -25.69 -33.90
N GLU A 573 -4.37 -24.42 -34.29
CA GLU A 573 -3.09 -23.82 -34.70
C GLU A 573 -2.10 -23.72 -33.52
N GLU A 574 -2.54 -23.19 -32.39
CA GLU A 574 -1.73 -23.08 -31.15
C GLU A 574 -1.31 -24.46 -30.63
N LEU A 575 -2.20 -25.45 -30.70
CA LEU A 575 -1.90 -26.83 -30.34
C LEU A 575 -0.78 -27.42 -31.20
N ARG A 576 -0.81 -27.21 -32.51
CA ARG A 576 0.25 -27.68 -33.43
C ARG A 576 1.59 -27.01 -33.16
N GLU A 577 1.58 -25.70 -32.92
CA GLU A 577 2.80 -24.95 -32.58
C GLU A 577 3.44 -25.46 -31.29
N VAL A 578 2.63 -25.61 -30.23
CA VAL A 578 3.12 -26.10 -28.93
C VAL A 578 3.68 -27.52 -29.03
N LEU A 579 3.01 -28.42 -29.77
CA LEU A 579 3.52 -29.77 -30.00
C LEU A 579 4.83 -29.76 -30.81
N ALA A 580 4.94 -28.92 -31.84
CA ALA A 580 6.16 -28.84 -32.66
C ALA A 580 7.36 -28.31 -31.86
N ILE A 581 7.11 -27.33 -30.98
CA ILE A 581 8.11 -26.79 -30.08
C ILE A 581 8.53 -27.85 -29.05
N ALA A 582 7.56 -28.49 -28.38
CA ALA A 582 7.81 -29.47 -27.33
C ALA A 582 8.56 -30.73 -27.83
N MET A 583 8.41 -31.07 -29.12
CA MET A 583 9.08 -32.22 -29.76
C MET A 583 10.43 -31.86 -30.40
N SER A 584 10.85 -30.60 -30.39
CA SER A 584 12.12 -30.18 -31.00
C SER A 584 13.34 -30.67 -30.20
N PRO A 585 14.43 -31.12 -30.86
CA PRO A 585 15.53 -31.86 -30.23
C PRO A 585 16.50 -31.02 -29.36
N ASN A 586 16.15 -29.80 -28.97
CA ASN A 586 17.02 -28.93 -28.20
C ASN A 586 16.38 -28.55 -26.84
N PRO A 587 16.73 -29.22 -25.73
CA PRO A 587 16.17 -28.96 -24.40
C PRO A 587 16.47 -27.55 -23.86
N ASP A 588 17.46 -26.86 -24.43
CA ASP A 588 17.88 -25.51 -24.04
C ASP A 588 17.24 -24.39 -24.89
N ALA A 589 16.29 -24.71 -25.77
CA ALA A 589 15.53 -23.71 -26.54
C ALA A 589 14.36 -23.08 -25.76
N LEU A 590 14.24 -23.39 -24.46
CA LEU A 590 13.19 -22.90 -23.57
C LEU A 590 13.68 -21.85 -22.56
N VAL A 591 14.87 -21.28 -22.78
CA VAL A 591 15.38 -20.12 -22.03
C VAL A 591 14.86 -18.83 -22.64
#